data_AF-A0A0V0Y553-F1
#
_entry.id   AF-A0A0V0Y553-F1
#
_cell.length_a   1.000
_cell.length_b   1.000
_cell.length_c   1.000
_cell.angle_alpha   90.00
_cell.angle_beta   90.00
_cell.angle_gamma   90.00
#
_symmetry.space_group_name_H-M   'P 1'
#
loop_
_entity.id
_entity.type
_entity.pdbx_description
1 polymer ?
#
loop_
_entity_poly.entity_id
_entity_poly.type
_entity_poly.pdbx_seq_one_letter_code
_entity_poly.pdbx_strand_id
1 'polypeptide(L)'
;MCIRDRWSGPVDRDCWYLPSSRRAGYLCGESAIKDFCRFLDVDLIVGAHENFKEGFKFFGGKKFITVFSVPNYRGNENASAVLEVDENLRCTILQFFPTIVN
;
A
#
# COMPACT_ATOMS: atom_id res chain seq x y z
N MET A 1 -15.58 0.42 -0.42
CA MET A 1 -15.33 -1.04 -0.31
C MET A 1 -13.85 -1.32 -0.05
N CYS A 2 -12.91 -0.62 -0.71
CA CYS A 2 -11.47 -0.84 -0.57
C CYS A 2 -10.86 -0.68 0.83
N ILE A 3 -11.47 0.12 1.71
CA ILE A 3 -10.99 0.35 3.08
C ILE A 3 -12.02 -0.06 4.15
N ARG A 4 -13.10 -0.75 3.76
CA ARG A 4 -14.22 -1.01 4.67
C ARG A 4 -13.92 -2.16 5.64
N ASP A 5 -12.99 -3.05 5.28
CA ASP A 5 -12.53 -4.14 6.14
C ASP A 5 -11.00 -4.19 6.17
N ARG A 6 -10.43 -4.79 7.23
CA ARG A 6 -8.98 -4.86 7.44
C ARG A 6 -8.24 -5.84 6.50
N TRP A 7 -8.96 -6.47 5.57
CA TRP A 7 -8.44 -7.56 4.73
C TRP A 7 -8.45 -7.22 3.23
N SER A 8 -9.11 -6.13 2.85
CA SER A 8 -9.09 -5.56 1.52
C SER A 8 -7.79 -4.79 1.27
N GLY A 9 -7.37 -4.76 0.01
CA GLY A 9 -6.12 -4.13 -0.40
C GLY A 9 -6.12 -3.77 -1.87
N PRO A 10 -5.08 -3.08 -2.37
CA PRO A 10 -4.98 -2.75 -3.78
C PRO A 10 -4.51 -3.96 -4.60
N VAL A 11 -4.76 -3.93 -5.91
CA VAL A 11 -4.13 -4.84 -6.87
C VAL A 11 -3.69 -4.04 -8.09
N ASP A 12 -2.55 -4.42 -8.63
CA ASP A 12 -1.96 -3.82 -9.83
C ASP A 12 -2.62 -4.39 -11.09
N ARG A 13 -3.92 -4.10 -11.23
CA ARG A 13 -4.74 -4.49 -12.37
C ARG A 13 -5.77 -3.41 -12.64
N ASP A 14 -6.02 -3.17 -13.93
CA ASP A 14 -7.16 -2.35 -14.33
C ASP A 14 -8.45 -3.17 -14.22
N CYS A 15 -9.03 -3.14 -13.03
CA CYS A 15 -10.32 -3.73 -12.72
C CYS A 15 -10.97 -2.93 -11.59
N TRP A 16 -12.24 -3.24 -11.29
CA TRP A 16 -12.91 -2.67 -10.12
C TRP A 16 -12.54 -3.44 -8.86
N TYR A 17 -13.09 -4.64 -8.69
CA TYR A 17 -12.89 -5.48 -7.52
C TYR A 17 -12.60 -6.93 -7.93
N LEU A 18 -11.75 -7.60 -7.18
CA LEU A 18 -11.50 -9.04 -7.29
C LEU A 18 -11.63 -9.69 -5.90
N PRO A 19 -12.08 -10.96 -5.81
CA PRO A 19 -12.02 -11.71 -4.56
C PRO A 19 -10.57 -11.81 -4.06
N SER A 20 -10.38 -11.59 -2.76
CA SER A 20 -9.07 -11.80 -2.13
C SER A 20 -8.75 -13.30 -2.05
N SER A 21 -7.51 -13.67 -2.40
CA SER A 21 -7.00 -15.04 -2.20
C SER A 21 -6.91 -15.44 -0.72
N ARG A 22 -6.93 -14.45 0.19
CA ARG A 22 -6.95 -14.65 1.65
C ARG A 22 -8.32 -15.08 2.18
N ARG A 23 -9.32 -15.25 1.30
CA ARG A 23 -10.71 -15.61 1.62
C ARG A 23 -11.42 -14.62 2.56
N ALA A 24 -10.87 -13.40 2.66
CA ALA A 24 -11.43 -12.28 3.41
C ALA A 24 -11.11 -10.99 2.66
N GLY A 25 -12.11 -10.10 2.55
CA GLY A 25 -11.99 -8.82 1.83
C GLY A 25 -11.94 -8.94 0.30
N TYR A 26 -11.70 -7.82 -0.35
CA TYR A 26 -11.61 -7.67 -1.81
C TYR A 26 -10.33 -6.95 -2.21
N LEU A 27 -9.78 -7.31 -3.37
CA LEU A 27 -8.71 -6.56 -4.01
C LEU A 27 -9.31 -5.46 -4.90
N CYS A 28 -8.85 -4.23 -4.72
CA CYS A 28 -9.29 -3.08 -5.49
C CYS A 28 -8.31 -2.75 -6.60
N GLY A 29 -8.79 -2.77 -7.84
CA GLY A 29 -7.98 -2.34 -8.97
C GLY A 29 -7.96 -0.82 -9.13
N GLU A 30 -7.23 -0.36 -10.15
CA GLU A 30 -6.98 1.05 -10.41
C GLU A 30 -8.26 1.89 -10.55
N SER A 31 -9.25 1.39 -11.28
CA SER A 31 -10.53 2.08 -11.49
C SER A 31 -11.28 2.32 -10.17
N ALA A 32 -11.35 1.31 -9.29
CA ALA A 32 -12.01 1.46 -7.99
C ALA A 32 -11.24 2.39 -7.04
N ILE A 33 -9.90 2.35 -7.06
CA ILE A 33 -9.07 3.25 -6.25
C ILE A 33 -9.30 4.72 -6.66
N LYS A 34 -9.23 5.00 -7.97
CA LYS A 34 -9.43 6.36 -8.50
C LYS A 34 -10.83 6.90 -8.20
N ASP A 35 -11.85 6.08 -8.41
CA ASP A 35 -13.24 6.45 -8.12
C ASP A 35 -13.44 6.73 -6.63
N PHE A 36 -12.86 5.90 -5.76
CA PHE A 36 -12.96 6.06 -4.33
C PHE A 36 -12.28 7.34 -3.82
N CYS A 37 -11.07 7.65 -4.32
CA CYS A 37 -10.40 8.92 -4.04
C CYS A 37 -11.25 10.12 -4.47
N ARG A 38 -11.84 10.07 -5.67
CA ARG A 38 -12.73 11.13 -6.18
C ARG A 38 -13.99 11.28 -5.32
N PHE A 39 -14.61 10.17 -4.93
CA PHE A 39 -15.83 10.17 -4.13
C PHE A 39 -15.61 10.77 -2.74
N LEU A 40 -14.47 10.48 -2.10
CA LEU A 40 -14.14 11.01 -0.79
C LEU A 40 -13.41 12.36 -0.82
N ASP A 41 -13.10 12.87 -2.00
CA ASP A 41 -12.30 14.09 -2.20
C ASP A 41 -10.93 14.03 -1.49
N VAL A 42 -10.19 12.93 -1.71
CA VAL A 42 -8.85 12.71 -1.16
C VAL A 42 -7.83 12.37 -2.24
N ASP A 43 -6.58 12.77 -2.02
CA ASP A 43 -5.50 12.56 -2.99
C ASP A 43 -4.85 11.17 -2.90
N LEU A 44 -4.71 10.64 -1.68
CA LEU A 44 -3.92 9.45 -1.40
C LEU A 44 -4.57 8.61 -0.29
N ILE A 45 -4.66 7.30 -0.54
CA ILE A 45 -4.99 6.28 0.46
C ILE A 45 -3.70 5.65 0.94
N VAL A 46 -3.49 5.62 2.26
CA VAL A 46 -2.33 4.97 2.89
C VAL A 46 -2.79 3.67 3.54
N GLY A 47 -2.26 2.55 3.06
CA GLY A 47 -2.49 1.21 3.57
C GLY A 47 -1.21 0.55 4.07
N ALA A 48 -1.38 -0.61 4.71
CA ALA A 48 -0.30 -1.46 5.18
C ALA A 48 -0.55 -2.91 4.73
N HIS A 49 -0.22 -3.90 5.56
CA HIS A 49 -0.59 -5.31 5.43
C HIS A 49 0.18 -6.14 4.39
N GLU A 50 0.54 -5.58 3.24
CA GLU A 50 1.31 -6.31 2.21
C GLU A 50 2.79 -5.96 2.25
N ASN A 51 3.63 -6.99 2.19
CA ASN A 51 5.08 -6.88 2.09
C ASN A 51 5.47 -6.70 0.62
N PHE A 52 6.36 -5.74 0.36
CA PHE A 52 7.04 -5.54 -0.91
C PHE A 52 8.54 -5.41 -0.67
N LYS A 53 9.35 -5.76 -1.68
CA LYS A 53 10.81 -5.69 -1.60
C LYS A 53 11.33 -4.33 -1.12
N GLU A 54 10.77 -3.25 -1.63
CA GLU A 54 11.17 -1.87 -1.29
C GLU A 54 10.58 -1.36 0.03
N GLY A 55 9.77 -2.16 0.73
CA GLY A 55 9.05 -1.74 1.92
C GLY A 55 7.81 -0.89 1.62
N PHE A 56 7.58 -0.49 0.37
CA PHE A 56 6.36 0.18 -0.06
C PHE A 56 5.99 -0.17 -1.51
N LYS A 57 4.76 0.11 -1.91
CA LYS A 57 4.33 0.08 -3.33
C LYS A 57 3.17 1.04 -3.57
N PHE A 58 3.22 1.75 -4.70
CA PHE A 58 2.10 2.55 -5.20
C PHE A 58 1.18 1.76 -6.13
N PHE A 59 -0.09 2.14 -6.14
CA PHE A 59 -1.14 1.59 -7.00
C PHE A 59 -2.04 2.70 -7.52
N GLY A 60 -2.83 2.39 -8.56
CA GLY A 60 -3.90 3.26 -9.05
C GLY A 60 -3.42 4.64 -9.47
N GLY A 61 -2.25 4.74 -10.12
CA GLY A 61 -1.66 6.02 -10.49
C GLY A 61 -1.19 6.86 -9.29
N LYS A 62 -0.54 6.21 -8.31
CA LYS A 62 -0.05 6.82 -7.05
C LYS A 62 -1.14 7.36 -6.12
N LYS A 63 -2.39 6.93 -6.28
CA LYS A 63 -3.50 7.27 -5.39
C LYS A 63 -3.70 6.32 -4.21
N PHE A 64 -2.99 5.20 -4.20
CA PHE A 64 -2.91 4.31 -3.06
C PHE A 64 -1.44 3.93 -2.85
N ILE A 65 -0.96 3.98 -1.61
CA ILE A 65 0.34 3.46 -1.21
C ILE A 65 0.16 2.39 -0.13
N THR A 66 0.83 1.26 -0.28
CA THR A 66 1.05 0.32 0.82
C THR A 66 2.43 0.57 1.40
N VAL A 67 2.53 0.69 2.73
CA VAL A 67 3.78 0.88 3.48
C VAL A 67 3.96 -0.28 4.46
N PHE A 68 5.19 -0.80 4.56
CA PHE A 68 5.55 -1.93 5.40
C PHE A 68 6.82 -1.61 6.18
N SER A 69 6.75 -1.63 7.51
CA SER A 69 7.78 -1.04 8.36
C SER A 69 8.72 -2.05 9.04
N VAL A 70 8.64 -3.34 8.66
CA VAL A 70 9.53 -4.39 9.20
C VAL A 70 10.51 -4.84 8.10
N PRO A 71 11.83 -4.60 8.24
CA PRO A 71 12.81 -5.07 7.29
C PRO A 71 13.07 -6.57 7.47
N ASN A 72 13.55 -7.25 6.43
CA ASN A 72 13.83 -8.70 6.42
C ASN A 72 12.68 -9.57 6.97
N TYR A 73 11.44 -9.19 6.67
CA TYR A 73 10.27 -9.89 7.18
C TYR A 73 10.22 -11.32 6.65
N ARG A 74 10.29 -12.28 7.57
CA ARG A 74 10.35 -13.72 7.31
C ARG A 74 11.51 -14.12 6.38
N GLY A 75 12.64 -13.41 6.42
CA GLY A 75 13.81 -13.75 5.62
C GLY A 75 13.74 -13.29 4.15
N ASN A 76 12.75 -12.48 3.77
CA ASN A 76 12.56 -12.05 2.37
C ASN A 76 13.42 -10.84 1.96
N GLU A 77 14.42 -10.44 2.76
CA GLU A 77 15.33 -9.32 2.49
C GLU A 77 14.66 -7.99 2.10
N ASN A 78 13.38 -7.81 2.42
CA ASN A 78 12.68 -6.56 2.11
C ASN A 78 13.23 -5.41 2.96
N ALA A 79 13.27 -4.22 2.38
CA ALA A 79 13.42 -2.99 3.14
C ALA A 79 12.17 -2.73 3.99
N SER A 80 12.30 -1.91 5.02
CA SER A 80 11.17 -1.24 5.64
C SER A 80 11.03 0.17 5.09
N ALA A 81 9.82 0.71 5.15
CA ALA A 81 9.54 2.08 4.80
C ALA A 81 8.70 2.81 5.87
N VAL A 82 8.85 4.12 5.92
CA VAL A 82 8.04 5.08 6.67
C VAL A 82 7.57 6.15 5.69
N LEU A 83 6.28 6.50 5.74
CA LEU A 83 5.72 7.63 5.01
C LEU A 83 5.61 8.82 5.97
N GLU A 84 6.46 9.81 5.77
CA GLU A 84 6.43 11.08 6.47
C GLU A 84 5.53 12.06 5.72
N VAL A 85 4.64 12.74 6.44
CA VAL A 85 3.71 13.73 5.89
C VAL A 85 3.90 15.04 6.65
N ASP A 86 4.33 16.10 5.95
CA ASP A 86 4.58 17.42 6.54
C ASP A 86 3.31 18.29 6.67
N GLU A 87 3.41 19.49 7.25
CA GLU A 87 2.27 20.40 7.39
C GLU A 87 1.67 20.88 6.06
N ASN A 88 2.40 20.74 4.95
CA ASN A 88 1.96 21.07 3.59
C ASN A 88 1.46 19.82 2.84
N LEU A 89 1.24 18.71 3.54
CA LEU A 89 0.83 17.42 3.00
C LEU A 89 1.83 16.82 1.99
N ARG A 90 3.09 17.25 2.02
CA ARG A 90 4.14 16.63 1.21
C ARG A 90 4.50 15.29 1.84
N CYS A 91 4.48 14.27 0.99
CA CYS A 91 4.78 12.90 1.38
C CYS A 91 6.22 12.54 1.02
N THR A 92 7.03 12.21 2.02
CA THR A 92 8.40 11.71 1.86
C THR A 92 8.45 10.25 2.29
N ILE A 93 9.13 9.40 1.52
CA ILE A 93 9.31 7.99 1.86
C ILE A 93 10.73 7.80 2.37
N LEU A 94 10.86 7.37 3.63
CA LEU A 94 12.13 6.99 4.24
C LEU A 94 12.24 5.47 4.21
N GLN A 95 13.30 4.93 3.58
CA GLN A 95 13.56 3.49 3.50
C GLN A 95 14.70 3.08 4.42
N PHE A 96 14.56 1.93 5.08
CA PHE A 96 15.59 1.33 5.91
C PHE A 96 15.86 -0.09 5.43
N PHE A 97 17.11 -0.35 5.08
CA PHE A 97 17.52 -1.66 4.56
C PHE A 97 18.01 -2.54 5.72
N PRO A 98 17.70 -3.85 5.69
CA PRO A 98 18.21 -4.76 6.70
C PRO A 98 19.74 -4.78 6.67
N THR A 99 20.36 -4.64 7.84
CA THR A 99 21.80 -4.86 7.98
C THR A 99 22.04 -6.37 7.98
N ILE A 100 22.68 -6.89 6.94
CA ILE A 100 23.17 -8.26 6.95
C ILE A 100 24.36 -8.26 7.92
N VAL A 101 24.13 -8.73 9.14
CA VAL A 101 25.21 -9.04 10.08
C VAL A 101 25.83 -10.34 9.60
N ASN A 102 27.00 -10.24 8.97
CA ASN A 102 27.86 -11.38 8.62
C ASN A 102 28.42 -12.05 9.87
#